data_AF-A0A2E0QP34-F1
#
_entry.id   AF-A0A2E0QP34-F1
#
_cell.length_a   1.000
_cell.length_b   1.000
_cell.length_c   1.000
_cell.angle_alpha   90.00
_cell.angle_beta   90.00
_cell.angle_gamma   90.00
#
_symmetry.space_group_name_H-M   'P 1'
#
loop_
_entity.id
_entity.type
_entity.pdbx_description
1 polymer ?
#
loop_
_entity_poly.entity_id
_entity_poly.type
_entity_poly.pdbx_seq_one_letter_code
_entity_poly.pdbx_strand_id
1 'polypeptide(L)'
;MISRKFSLLLVLLSLALSVSAWEAPRIFVSTDIGGSDPDDFQSMVHLLVYADRFEIEGLISSPPHEGRVDAIFECLDAYEHDYPNLKTWSTDYPSPESLRAITKQGAIEPQSLAIPDREISEGAKLLIKQAQKKDPRPLWVLVWGSITDVAQAVRKDPSIQKQIRVYSIGSWNTKMDRQARDYLFQHHPDLWWIENDTTFRGMYMGGEQSGDLGNLTFSQEHIAGHGNLGQLFMEKMPKMKMGDTPSVLYFLSGDPDDPESQHWGGQFFKKSPQDRPNYWHDAPEKDLSMNGKNGAVTVNRWRTEYLTDWAGQMNKALKASRKP
;
A
#
# COMPACT_ATOMS: atom_id res chain seq x y z
N MET A 1 64.60 8.62 -47.55
CA MET A 1 63.74 7.50 -47.12
C MET A 1 62.68 8.04 -46.18
N ILE A 2 61.42 8.01 -46.61
CA ILE A 2 60.27 8.60 -45.90
C ILE A 2 59.78 7.59 -44.86
N SER A 3 59.74 7.99 -43.58
CA SER A 3 59.12 7.22 -42.49
C SER A 3 57.83 7.92 -42.06
N ARG A 4 56.68 7.35 -42.44
CA ARG A 4 55.36 7.74 -41.94
C ARG A 4 55.14 7.10 -40.58
N LYS A 5 55.00 7.89 -39.52
CA LYS A 5 54.47 7.42 -38.23
C LYS A 5 52.95 7.66 -38.21
N PHE A 6 52.18 6.57 -38.20
CA PHE A 6 50.76 6.58 -37.83
C PHE A 6 50.67 6.50 -36.30
N SER A 7 50.07 7.52 -35.66
CA SER A 7 49.64 7.43 -34.27
C SER A 7 48.17 7.03 -34.25
N LEU A 8 47.90 5.83 -33.73
CA LEU A 8 46.56 5.34 -33.43
C LEU A 8 46.11 5.97 -32.10
N LEU A 9 45.06 6.77 -32.11
CA LEU A 9 44.43 7.29 -30.89
C LEU A 9 43.37 6.27 -30.43
N LEU A 10 43.65 5.56 -29.34
CA LEU A 10 42.67 4.67 -28.69
C LEU A 10 41.74 5.53 -27.83
N VAL A 11 40.47 5.66 -28.24
CA VAL A 11 39.40 6.24 -27.40
C VAL A 11 38.79 5.09 -26.60
N LEU A 12 39.12 5.01 -25.31
CA LEU A 12 38.46 4.13 -24.35
C LEU A 12 37.12 4.75 -23.95
N LEU A 13 36.03 4.25 -24.54
CA LEU A 13 34.68 4.58 -24.15
C LEU A 13 34.32 3.74 -22.91
N SER A 14 34.42 4.34 -21.72
CA SER A 14 33.95 3.70 -20.48
C SER A 14 32.42 3.75 -20.45
N LEU A 15 31.77 2.65 -20.79
CA LEU A 15 30.34 2.45 -20.55
C LEU A 15 30.16 2.29 -19.03
N ALA A 16 29.73 3.35 -18.35
CA ALA A 16 29.24 3.24 -16.99
C ALA A 16 27.86 2.58 -17.04
N LEU A 17 27.80 1.28 -16.74
CA LEU A 17 26.55 0.60 -16.44
C LEU A 17 26.04 1.17 -15.11
N SER A 18 25.13 2.14 -15.19
CA SER A 18 24.33 2.54 -14.04
C SER A 18 23.39 1.40 -13.70
N VAL A 19 23.80 0.52 -12.79
CA VAL A 19 22.87 -0.37 -12.10
C VAL A 19 21.99 0.54 -11.26
N SER A 20 20.75 0.78 -11.70
CA SER A 20 19.77 1.43 -10.84
C SER A 20 19.58 0.51 -9.64
N ALA A 21 20.04 0.95 -8.47
CA ALA A 21 19.67 0.28 -7.24
C ALA A 21 18.14 0.36 -7.11
N TRP A 22 17.50 -0.74 -6.76
CA TRP A 22 16.11 -0.71 -6.34
C TRP A 22 16.03 0.14 -5.06
N GLU A 23 15.34 1.27 -5.14
CA GLU A 23 15.06 2.10 -3.97
C GLU A 23 13.68 1.73 -3.44
N ALA A 24 13.60 1.30 -2.18
CA ALA A 24 12.35 0.91 -1.55
C ALA A 24 11.32 2.07 -1.64
N PRO A 25 10.07 1.81 -2.07
CA PRO A 25 9.05 2.86 -2.10
C PRO A 25 8.79 3.43 -0.70
N ARG A 26 8.65 4.75 -0.62
CA ARG A 26 8.25 5.46 0.60
C ARG A 26 6.75 5.36 0.73
N ILE A 27 6.24 4.74 1.80
CA ILE A 27 4.80 4.57 2.00
C ILE A 27 4.32 5.16 3.31
N PHE A 28 3.07 5.60 3.33
CA PHE A 28 2.35 6.13 4.48
C PHE A 28 0.96 5.52 4.48
N VAL A 29 0.63 4.75 5.50
CA VAL A 29 -0.64 4.02 5.56
C VAL A 29 -1.60 4.75 6.49
N SER A 30 -2.82 5.00 6.02
CA SER A 30 -3.94 5.54 6.80
C SER A 30 -5.08 4.53 6.79
N THR A 31 -5.44 3.98 7.93
CA THR A 31 -6.33 2.81 8.04
C THR A 31 -7.35 2.98 9.15
N ASP A 32 -8.58 2.52 8.92
CA ASP A 32 -9.63 2.43 9.94
C ASP A 32 -9.62 1.10 10.69
N ILE A 33 -8.46 0.43 10.76
CA ILE A 33 -8.23 -0.79 11.54
C ILE A 33 -8.84 -0.72 12.95
N GLY A 34 -9.57 -1.77 13.31
CA GLY A 34 -10.39 -1.81 14.52
C GLY A 34 -11.78 -1.18 14.35
N GLY A 35 -12.11 -0.68 13.16
CA GLY A 35 -13.40 -0.11 12.80
C GLY A 35 -14.44 -1.17 12.45
N SER A 36 -15.13 -1.00 11.33
CA SER A 36 -16.30 -1.81 10.98
C SER A 36 -15.99 -3.21 10.43
N ASP A 37 -14.77 -3.43 9.92
CA ASP A 37 -14.39 -4.64 9.22
C ASP A 37 -13.01 -5.11 9.72
N PRO A 38 -12.81 -6.41 9.99
CA PRO A 38 -11.51 -6.91 10.46
C PRO A 38 -10.48 -7.09 9.33
N ASP A 39 -10.78 -6.77 8.07
CA ASP A 39 -9.85 -7.00 6.96
C ASP A 39 -8.64 -6.05 6.96
N ASP A 40 -8.73 -4.86 7.55
CA ASP A 40 -7.56 -4.00 7.78
C ASP A 40 -6.49 -4.68 8.65
N PHE A 41 -6.86 -5.50 9.64
CA PHE A 41 -5.90 -6.31 10.40
C PHE A 41 -5.19 -7.30 9.48
N GLN A 42 -5.93 -7.94 8.58
CA GLN A 42 -5.38 -8.87 7.61
C GLN A 42 -4.44 -8.15 6.62
N SER A 43 -4.82 -6.96 6.14
CA SER A 43 -4.00 -6.12 5.27
C SER A 43 -2.73 -5.61 5.97
N MET A 44 -2.82 -5.26 7.25
CA MET A 44 -1.67 -4.85 8.06
C MET A 44 -0.70 -6.00 8.28
N VAL A 45 -1.21 -7.21 8.57
CA VAL A 45 -0.38 -8.43 8.66
C VAL A 45 0.38 -8.65 7.36
N HIS A 46 -0.28 -8.56 6.21
CA HIS A 46 0.38 -8.68 4.92
C HIS A 46 1.47 -7.63 4.75
N LEU A 47 1.17 -6.34 4.97
CA LEU A 47 2.17 -5.28 4.89
C LEU A 47 3.40 -5.57 5.77
N LEU A 48 3.20 -5.99 7.02
CA LEU A 48 4.26 -6.19 7.99
C LEU A 48 5.22 -7.33 7.62
N VAL A 49 4.72 -8.39 6.98
CA VAL A 49 5.58 -9.48 6.50
C VAL A 49 6.39 -9.04 5.26
N TYR A 50 5.92 -8.05 4.51
CA TYR A 50 6.66 -7.40 3.42
C TYR A 50 7.38 -6.10 3.83
N ALA A 51 7.50 -5.81 5.13
CA ALA A 51 8.03 -4.51 5.58
C ALA A 51 9.48 -4.25 5.15
N ASP A 52 10.24 -5.29 4.77
CA ASP A 52 11.58 -5.16 4.18
C ASP A 52 11.57 -4.58 2.74
N ARG A 53 10.40 -4.48 2.10
CA ARG A 53 10.23 -3.94 0.75
C ARG A 53 9.93 -2.45 0.72
N PHE A 54 9.69 -1.83 1.88
CA PHE A 54 9.16 -0.47 1.97
C PHE A 54 9.92 0.38 2.98
N GLU A 55 10.05 1.67 2.67
CA GLU A 55 10.32 2.67 3.69
C GLU A 55 8.98 3.14 4.26
N ILE A 56 8.54 2.51 5.35
CA ILE A 56 7.29 2.86 6.03
C ILE A 56 7.52 4.15 6.82
N GLU A 57 6.77 5.19 6.49
CA GLU A 57 6.96 6.55 7.00
C GLU A 57 5.82 7.05 7.89
N GLY A 58 4.70 6.33 7.91
CA GLY A 58 3.60 6.55 8.85
C GLY A 58 2.63 5.38 8.86
N LEU A 59 2.11 5.06 10.05
CA LEU A 59 1.00 4.14 10.26
C LEU A 59 -0.07 4.89 11.06
N ILE A 60 -1.12 5.33 10.38
CA ILE A 60 -2.12 6.23 10.93
C ILE A 60 -3.42 5.50 11.12
N SER A 61 -3.98 5.57 12.33
CA SER A 61 -5.37 5.20 12.54
C SER A 61 -6.27 6.36 12.13
N SER A 62 -7.15 6.12 11.18
CA SER A 62 -8.09 7.09 10.62
C SER A 62 -9.53 6.62 10.81
N PRO A 63 -10.54 7.47 10.57
CA PRO A 63 -11.94 7.09 10.59
C PRO A 63 -12.28 6.13 9.43
N PRO A 64 -13.47 5.52 9.35
CA PRO A 64 -14.65 5.78 10.20
C PRO A 64 -14.73 4.90 11.45
N HIS A 65 -15.70 5.24 12.31
CA HIS A 65 -16.14 4.42 13.45
C HIS A 65 -15.08 4.21 14.54
N GLU A 66 -15.00 2.99 15.08
CA GLU A 66 -14.30 2.66 16.32
C GLU A 66 -12.80 2.43 16.15
N GLY A 67 -12.27 2.47 14.92
CA GLY A 67 -10.85 2.24 14.64
C GLY A 67 -9.97 3.24 15.38
N ARG A 68 -8.99 2.74 16.15
CA ARG A 68 -8.06 3.56 16.95
C ARG A 68 -6.64 3.05 16.80
N VAL A 69 -5.68 3.92 17.13
CA VAL A 69 -4.25 3.64 17.03
C VAL A 69 -3.83 2.38 17.80
N ASP A 70 -4.54 2.03 18.87
CA ASP A 70 -4.30 0.81 19.65
C ASP A 70 -4.44 -0.47 18.83
N ALA A 71 -5.32 -0.49 17.82
CA ALA A 71 -5.44 -1.62 16.90
C ALA A 71 -4.21 -1.78 15.99
N ILE A 72 -3.53 -0.67 15.63
CA ILE A 72 -2.23 -0.74 14.95
C ILE A 72 -1.17 -1.27 15.91
N PHE A 73 -1.17 -0.84 17.17
CA PHE A 73 -0.23 -1.35 18.17
C PHE A 73 -0.40 -2.84 18.42
N GLU A 74 -1.62 -3.38 18.39
CA GLU A 74 -1.87 -4.82 18.44
C GLU A 74 -1.17 -5.56 17.29
N CYS A 75 -1.24 -5.05 16.06
CA CYS A 75 -0.48 -5.61 14.93
C CYS A 75 1.03 -5.53 15.14
N LEU A 76 1.53 -4.41 15.70
CA LEU A 76 2.94 -4.23 15.96
C LEU A 76 3.46 -5.11 17.11
N ASP A 77 2.62 -5.46 18.08
CA ASP A 77 2.93 -6.44 19.13
C ASP A 77 3.14 -7.83 18.52
N ALA A 78 2.26 -8.25 17.60
CA ALA A 78 2.44 -9.50 16.86
C ALA A 78 3.70 -9.48 15.99
N TYR A 79 3.95 -8.37 15.28
CA TYR A 79 5.18 -8.18 14.50
C TYR A 79 6.44 -8.26 15.36
N GLU A 80 6.47 -7.63 16.53
CA GLU A 80 7.61 -7.63 17.43
C GLU A 80 8.02 -9.05 17.86
N HIS A 81 7.06 -9.93 18.07
CA HIS A 81 7.34 -11.33 18.38
C HIS A 81 7.97 -12.10 17.21
N ASP A 82 7.59 -11.79 15.97
CA ASP A 82 8.09 -12.47 14.77
C ASP A 82 9.34 -11.78 14.18
N TYR A 83 9.58 -10.52 14.53
CA TYR A 83 10.71 -9.69 14.06
C TYR A 83 12.09 -10.37 14.19
N PRO A 84 12.42 -11.07 15.29
CA PRO A 84 13.70 -11.78 15.41
C PRO A 84 13.93 -12.82 14.30
N ASN A 85 12.86 -13.42 13.75
CA ASN A 85 12.96 -14.35 12.62
C ASN A 85 12.98 -13.60 11.30
N LEU A 86 12.06 -12.65 11.09
CA LEU A 86 11.95 -11.87 9.85
C LEU A 86 13.27 -11.20 9.49
N LYS A 87 13.93 -10.54 10.46
CA LYS A 87 15.21 -9.86 10.24
C LYS A 87 16.39 -10.77 9.86
N THR A 88 16.24 -12.09 9.98
CA THR A 88 17.26 -13.04 9.49
C THR A 88 17.22 -13.22 7.97
N TRP A 89 16.10 -12.87 7.34
CA TRP A 89 15.89 -12.96 5.89
C TRP A 89 16.27 -11.68 5.14
N SER A 90 16.17 -10.54 5.82
CA SER A 90 16.58 -9.23 5.29
C SER A 90 16.95 -8.30 6.43
N THR A 91 18.02 -7.54 6.26
CA THR A 91 18.40 -6.48 7.21
C THR A 91 17.49 -5.26 7.12
N ASP A 92 16.65 -5.20 6.08
CA ASP A 92 15.83 -4.02 5.77
C ASP A 92 14.47 -4.04 6.50
N TYR A 93 14.15 -5.13 7.23
CA TYR A 93 12.98 -5.14 8.10
C TYR A 93 13.09 -4.06 9.19
N PRO A 94 12.13 -3.12 9.28
CA PRO A 94 12.16 -2.05 10.27
C PRO A 94 11.99 -2.59 11.68
N SER A 95 12.70 -2.00 12.65
CA SER A 95 12.51 -2.39 14.06
C SER A 95 11.07 -2.08 14.53
N PRO A 96 10.49 -2.90 15.42
CA PRO A 96 9.19 -2.61 16.02
C PRO A 96 9.14 -1.21 16.65
N GLU A 97 10.21 -0.78 17.32
CA GLU A 97 10.31 0.54 17.92
C GLU A 97 10.25 1.67 16.87
N SER A 98 10.93 1.48 15.72
CA SER A 98 10.86 2.45 14.63
C SER A 98 9.45 2.58 14.05
N LEU A 99 8.72 1.46 13.91
CA LEU A 99 7.33 1.48 13.45
C LEU A 99 6.43 2.19 14.47
N ARG A 100 6.52 1.84 15.77
CA ARG A 100 5.74 2.51 16.82
C ARG A 100 6.00 4.02 16.88
N ALA A 101 7.22 4.47 16.60
CA ALA A 101 7.57 5.89 16.64
C ALA A 101 6.81 6.72 15.59
N ILE A 102 6.54 6.14 14.42
CA ILE A 102 5.79 6.76 13.31
C ILE A 102 4.29 6.40 13.32
N THR A 103 3.84 5.57 14.26
CA THR A 103 2.42 5.28 14.45
C THR A 103 1.74 6.43 15.19
N LYS A 104 0.65 6.97 14.63
CA LYS A 104 -0.13 8.06 15.25
C LYS A 104 -1.62 7.84 15.10
N GLN A 105 -2.39 8.43 16.01
CA GLN A 105 -3.81 8.63 15.80
C GLN A 105 -4.02 9.78 14.80
N GLY A 106 -4.73 9.51 13.72
CA GLY A 106 -5.22 10.50 12.77
C GLY A 106 -6.51 11.16 13.23
N ALA A 107 -7.35 11.55 12.29
CA ALA A 107 -8.68 12.04 12.61
C ALA A 107 -9.52 10.96 13.32
N ILE A 108 -10.41 11.38 14.22
CA ILE A 108 -11.34 10.47 14.91
C ILE A 108 -12.63 10.29 14.10
N GLU A 109 -13.13 11.38 13.51
CA GLU A 109 -14.36 11.40 12.74
C GLU A 109 -14.08 11.71 11.27
N PRO A 110 -14.87 11.16 10.32
CA PRO A 110 -14.86 11.61 8.94
C PRO A 110 -15.14 13.12 8.84
N GLN A 111 -14.69 13.74 7.77
CA GLN A 111 -14.91 15.15 7.56
C GLN A 111 -16.42 15.45 7.40
N SER A 112 -16.94 16.41 8.17
CA SER A 112 -18.35 16.80 8.11
C SER A 112 -18.61 18.03 7.21
N LEU A 113 -17.65 18.95 7.12
CA LEU A 113 -17.75 20.19 6.35
C LEU A 113 -17.21 20.03 4.93
N ALA A 114 -17.68 20.85 3.98
CA ALA A 114 -17.21 20.80 2.59
C ALA A 114 -15.74 21.22 2.44
N ILE A 115 -15.23 22.01 3.38
CA ILE A 115 -13.83 22.42 3.47
C ILE A 115 -13.30 21.90 4.82
N PRO A 116 -12.17 21.17 4.87
CA PRO A 116 -11.62 20.65 6.12
C PRO A 116 -11.39 21.75 7.16
N ASP A 117 -11.33 21.40 8.44
CA ASP A 117 -11.07 22.37 9.51
C ASP A 117 -9.61 22.87 9.53
N ARG A 118 -9.37 24.05 10.12
CA ARG A 118 -8.00 24.64 10.22
C ARG A 118 -7.09 23.87 11.16
N GLU A 119 -7.69 23.30 12.19
CA GLU A 119 -7.03 22.34 13.05
C GLU A 119 -6.93 21.02 12.30
N ILE A 120 -5.79 20.34 12.46
CA ILE A 120 -5.49 19.10 11.76
C ILE A 120 -5.02 18.06 12.78
N SER A 121 -5.28 16.79 12.48
CA SER A 121 -4.91 15.65 13.32
C SER A 121 -3.38 15.46 13.41
N GLU A 122 -2.94 14.59 14.32
CA GLU A 122 -1.53 14.17 14.37
C GLU A 122 -1.12 13.38 13.11
N GLY A 123 -2.03 12.59 12.53
CA GLY A 123 -1.83 11.91 11.25
C GLY A 123 -1.55 12.88 10.11
N ALA A 124 -2.38 13.92 9.96
CA ALA A 124 -2.19 14.97 8.96
C ALA A 124 -0.89 15.77 9.18
N LYS A 125 -0.54 16.09 10.44
CA LYS A 125 0.74 16.74 10.78
C LYS A 125 1.94 15.86 10.39
N LEU A 126 1.87 14.56 10.68
CA LEU A 126 2.93 13.63 10.30
C LEU A 126 3.03 13.53 8.77
N LEU A 127 1.92 13.43 8.05
CA LEU A 127 1.92 13.38 6.58
C LEU A 127 2.62 14.59 5.98
N ILE A 128 2.30 15.81 6.43
CA ILE A 128 2.98 17.04 5.96
C ILE A 128 4.49 16.93 6.22
N LYS A 129 4.90 16.56 7.44
CA LYS A 129 6.31 16.44 7.82
C LYS A 129 7.06 15.44 6.93
N GLN A 130 6.46 14.28 6.65
CA GLN A 130 7.08 13.22 5.85
C GLN A 130 7.14 13.59 4.37
N ALA A 131 6.10 14.24 3.84
CA ALA A 131 6.06 14.73 2.46
C ALA A 131 7.12 15.82 2.19
N GLN A 132 7.47 16.63 3.19
CA GLN A 132 8.47 17.71 3.07
C GLN A 132 9.93 17.23 3.19
N LYS A 133 10.18 15.94 3.43
CA LYS A 133 11.56 15.40 3.42
C LYS A 133 12.21 15.67 2.07
N LYS A 134 13.52 15.98 2.10
CA LYS A 134 14.34 16.18 0.90
C LYS A 134 14.69 14.83 0.28
N ASP A 135 13.70 14.19 -0.30
CA ASP A 135 13.82 12.92 -0.99
C ASP A 135 13.20 13.07 -2.40
N PRO A 136 13.90 12.67 -3.47
CA PRO A 136 13.36 12.77 -4.82
C PRO A 136 12.20 11.79 -5.08
N ARG A 137 12.08 10.70 -4.30
CA ARG A 137 11.00 9.73 -4.42
C ARG A 137 9.70 10.33 -3.86
N PRO A 138 8.55 10.11 -4.52
CA PRO A 138 7.26 10.49 -3.97
C PRO A 138 6.96 9.71 -2.68
N LEU A 139 6.17 10.31 -1.80
CA LEU A 139 5.56 9.60 -0.67
C LEU A 139 4.20 9.03 -1.10
N TRP A 140 4.07 7.72 -1.10
CA TRP A 140 2.82 7.04 -1.42
C TRP A 140 1.92 6.94 -0.19
N VAL A 141 0.74 7.52 -0.27
CA VAL A 141 -0.26 7.50 0.79
C VAL A 141 -1.30 6.44 0.46
N LEU A 142 -1.25 5.32 1.17
CA LEU A 142 -2.19 4.21 1.04
C LEU A 142 -3.33 4.43 2.03
N VAL A 143 -4.50 4.76 1.50
CA VAL A 143 -5.68 5.11 2.31
C VAL A 143 -6.63 3.90 2.30
N TRP A 144 -6.70 3.22 3.44
CA TRP A 144 -7.51 2.02 3.67
C TRP A 144 -8.84 2.34 4.37
N GLY A 145 -8.91 3.49 5.06
CA GLY A 145 -10.15 4.04 5.62
C GLY A 145 -10.58 5.36 4.98
N SER A 146 -11.00 6.31 5.81
CA SER A 146 -11.38 7.66 5.41
C SER A 146 -10.17 8.51 4.99
N ILE A 147 -10.34 9.31 3.93
CA ILE A 147 -9.27 10.15 3.37
C ILE A 147 -9.11 11.50 4.10
N THR A 148 -9.80 11.69 5.22
CA THR A 148 -9.84 12.91 6.03
C THR A 148 -8.46 13.48 6.33
N ASP A 149 -7.51 12.65 6.77
CA ASP A 149 -6.16 13.12 7.13
C ASP A 149 -5.40 13.69 5.93
N VAL A 150 -5.60 13.12 4.74
CA VAL A 150 -5.04 13.64 3.49
C VAL A 150 -5.67 14.98 3.14
N ALA A 151 -7.01 15.09 3.22
CA ALA A 151 -7.72 16.34 2.95
C ALA A 151 -7.29 17.47 3.90
N GLN A 152 -7.13 17.16 5.19
CA GLN A 152 -6.60 18.09 6.19
C GLN A 152 -5.17 18.52 5.87
N ALA A 153 -4.28 17.56 5.59
CA ALA A 153 -2.88 17.83 5.29
C ALA A 153 -2.72 18.71 4.04
N VAL A 154 -3.39 18.33 2.96
CA VAL A 154 -3.34 19.04 1.67
C VAL A 154 -3.95 20.43 1.77
N ARG A 155 -5.03 20.61 2.53
CA ARG A 155 -5.57 21.94 2.80
C ARG A 155 -4.58 22.81 3.57
N LYS A 156 -3.95 22.24 4.59
CA LYS A 156 -3.04 22.96 5.49
C LYS A 156 -1.77 23.40 4.77
N ASP A 157 -1.21 22.51 3.94
CA ASP A 157 -0.04 22.78 3.12
C ASP A 157 -0.23 22.20 1.72
N PRO A 158 -0.79 22.97 0.77
CA PRO A 158 -1.01 22.50 -0.59
C PRO A 158 0.28 22.17 -1.35
N SER A 159 1.46 22.61 -0.88
CA SER A 159 2.73 22.33 -1.58
C SER A 159 3.06 20.84 -1.62
N ILE A 160 2.57 20.08 -0.62
CA ILE A 160 2.80 18.63 -0.49
C ILE A 160 2.18 17.82 -1.63
N GLN A 161 1.20 18.37 -2.35
CA GLN A 161 0.53 17.67 -3.47
C GLN A 161 1.49 17.17 -4.54
N LYS A 162 2.61 17.87 -4.74
CA LYS A 162 3.63 17.48 -5.72
C LYS A 162 4.61 16.45 -5.18
N GLN A 163 4.59 16.20 -3.86
CA GLN A 163 5.45 15.22 -3.20
C GLN A 163 4.71 13.93 -2.88
N ILE A 164 3.38 13.95 -2.80
CA ILE A 164 2.58 12.78 -2.47
C ILE A 164 1.91 12.15 -3.70
N ARG A 165 1.64 10.85 -3.59
CA ARG A 165 0.80 10.09 -4.50
C ARG A 165 -0.20 9.30 -3.69
N VAL A 166 -1.49 9.38 -4.01
CA VAL A 166 -2.54 8.76 -3.21
C VAL A 166 -3.05 7.50 -3.91
N TYR A 167 -3.11 6.38 -3.19
CA TYR A 167 -3.85 5.19 -3.57
C TYR A 167 -4.93 4.99 -2.51
N SER A 168 -6.20 5.21 -2.85
CA SER A 168 -7.30 5.07 -1.89
C SER A 168 -8.20 3.89 -2.21
N ILE A 169 -8.43 3.05 -1.21
CA ILE A 169 -9.49 2.04 -1.22
C ILE A 169 -10.80 2.77 -0.92
N GLY A 170 -11.65 2.86 -1.94
CA GLY A 170 -12.88 3.64 -1.94
C GLY A 170 -14.13 2.82 -1.62
N SER A 171 -15.21 3.12 -2.33
CA SER A 171 -16.54 2.51 -2.19
C SER A 171 -17.22 2.73 -0.84
N TRP A 172 -16.94 1.94 0.18
CA TRP A 172 -17.52 2.17 1.50
C TRP A 172 -16.91 3.44 2.10
N ASN A 173 -15.58 3.55 2.07
CA ASN A 173 -14.85 4.69 2.63
C ASN A 173 -15.25 6.01 1.96
N THR A 174 -15.38 6.03 0.64
CA THR A 174 -15.88 7.19 -0.12
C THR A 174 -17.29 7.60 0.29
N LYS A 175 -18.17 6.65 0.69
CA LYS A 175 -19.50 6.99 1.21
C LYS A 175 -19.44 7.57 2.62
N MET A 176 -18.55 7.05 3.46
CA MET A 176 -18.41 7.51 4.85
C MET A 176 -17.72 8.87 4.96
N ASP A 177 -16.83 9.20 4.02
CA ASP A 177 -16.03 10.42 4.05
C ASP A 177 -16.11 11.22 2.74
N ARG A 178 -17.33 11.34 2.21
CA ARG A 178 -17.59 12.01 0.93
C ARG A 178 -17.06 13.44 0.91
N GLN A 179 -17.14 14.16 2.04
CA GLN A 179 -16.75 15.56 2.10
C GLN A 179 -15.25 15.76 1.91
N ALA A 180 -14.41 14.93 2.54
CA ALA A 180 -12.97 14.97 2.34
C ALA A 180 -12.59 14.57 0.91
N ARG A 181 -13.20 13.49 0.42
CA ARG A 181 -13.03 12.99 -0.95
C ARG A 181 -13.38 14.06 -1.98
N ASP A 182 -14.54 14.70 -1.85
CA ASP A 182 -15.01 15.73 -2.76
C ASP A 182 -14.20 17.01 -2.65
N TYR A 183 -13.74 17.38 -1.46
CA TYR A 183 -12.82 18.50 -1.28
C TYR A 183 -11.54 18.29 -2.09
N LEU A 184 -10.88 17.14 -1.90
CA LEU A 184 -9.66 16.79 -2.63
C LEU A 184 -9.91 16.77 -4.14
N PHE A 185 -10.98 16.09 -4.57
CA PHE A 185 -11.34 16.00 -5.97
C PHE A 185 -11.56 17.41 -6.55
N GLN A 186 -12.45 18.22 -5.98
CA GLN A 186 -12.87 19.49 -6.59
C GLN A 186 -11.80 20.59 -6.52
N HIS A 187 -10.99 20.63 -5.47
CA HIS A 187 -10.06 21.74 -5.24
C HIS A 187 -8.62 21.43 -5.64
N HIS A 188 -8.28 20.17 -5.89
CA HIS A 188 -6.90 19.74 -6.17
C HIS A 188 -6.84 18.83 -7.42
N PRO A 189 -7.18 19.37 -8.61
CA PRO A 189 -7.27 18.58 -9.85
C PRO A 189 -5.94 17.97 -10.30
N ASP A 190 -4.81 18.52 -9.84
CA ASP A 190 -3.46 18.05 -10.18
C ASP A 190 -2.93 16.96 -9.24
N LEU A 191 -3.66 16.64 -8.15
CA LEU A 191 -3.26 15.61 -7.20
C LEU A 191 -3.13 14.26 -7.90
N TRP A 192 -1.97 13.62 -7.74
CA TRP A 192 -1.74 12.28 -8.26
C TRP A 192 -2.51 11.28 -7.40
N TRP A 193 -3.53 10.64 -7.99
CA TRP A 193 -4.49 9.85 -7.22
C TRP A 193 -5.09 8.69 -8.02
N ILE A 194 -4.91 7.48 -7.49
CA ILE A 194 -5.68 6.28 -7.83
C ILE A 194 -6.86 6.14 -6.85
N GLU A 195 -8.09 6.23 -7.35
CA GLU A 195 -9.31 5.90 -6.59
C GLU A 195 -9.81 4.51 -6.96
N ASN A 196 -9.53 3.54 -6.09
CA ASN A 196 -9.90 2.13 -6.24
C ASN A 196 -11.23 1.85 -5.51
N ASP A 197 -12.35 1.98 -6.21
CA ASP A 197 -13.68 1.77 -5.65
C ASP A 197 -14.08 0.29 -5.63
N THR A 198 -13.64 -0.50 -6.60
CA THR A 198 -14.08 -1.88 -6.76
C THR A 198 -13.01 -2.82 -7.29
N THR A 199 -11.90 -2.33 -7.84
CA THR A 199 -10.78 -3.15 -8.32
C THR A 199 -10.23 -4.04 -7.21
N PHE A 200 -10.14 -3.51 -5.99
CA PHE A 200 -9.64 -4.22 -4.81
C PHE A 200 -10.41 -5.51 -4.49
N ARG A 201 -11.67 -5.62 -4.93
CA ARG A 201 -12.51 -6.81 -4.72
C ARG A 201 -11.91 -8.05 -5.36
N GLY A 202 -11.05 -7.90 -6.37
CA GLY A 202 -10.33 -9.01 -6.98
C GLY A 202 -9.37 -9.75 -6.02
N MET A 203 -9.00 -9.14 -4.88
CA MET A 203 -8.20 -9.82 -3.85
C MET A 203 -8.88 -11.09 -3.32
N TYR A 204 -10.21 -11.09 -3.26
CA TYR A 204 -10.99 -12.18 -2.67
C TYR A 204 -12.17 -12.64 -3.55
N MET A 205 -12.33 -12.10 -4.75
CA MET A 205 -13.35 -12.48 -5.73
C MET A 205 -12.73 -12.91 -7.06
N GLY A 206 -13.09 -14.10 -7.55
CA GLY A 206 -12.61 -14.64 -8.82
C GLY A 206 -11.17 -15.17 -8.73
N GLY A 207 -10.53 -15.34 -9.89
CA GLY A 207 -9.21 -15.99 -10.01
C GLY A 207 -9.26 -17.50 -9.76
N GLU A 208 -8.11 -18.15 -9.76
CA GLU A 208 -7.96 -19.56 -9.40
C GLU A 208 -8.21 -19.77 -7.90
N GLN A 209 -9.19 -20.59 -7.54
CA GLN A 209 -9.60 -20.82 -6.14
C GLN A 209 -9.69 -22.31 -5.78
N SER A 210 -9.24 -23.20 -6.66
CA SER A 210 -9.14 -24.63 -6.36
C SER A 210 -7.99 -24.92 -5.38
N GLY A 211 -8.08 -26.06 -4.71
CA GLY A 211 -7.08 -26.50 -3.74
C GLY A 211 -6.88 -25.50 -2.59
N ASP A 212 -5.62 -25.15 -2.38
CA ASP A 212 -5.15 -24.25 -1.33
C ASP A 212 -5.28 -22.76 -1.70
N LEU A 213 -5.74 -22.41 -2.91
CA LEU A 213 -5.89 -21.03 -3.36
C LEU A 213 -7.27 -20.42 -3.06
N GLY A 214 -8.17 -21.14 -2.40
CA GLY A 214 -9.46 -20.62 -1.95
C GLY A 214 -9.31 -19.70 -0.73
N ASN A 215 -10.19 -18.69 -0.56
CA ASN A 215 -10.02 -17.71 0.53
C ASN A 215 -9.92 -18.34 1.94
N LEU A 216 -10.66 -19.42 2.21
CA LEU A 216 -10.62 -20.10 3.50
C LEU A 216 -9.47 -21.11 3.55
N THR A 217 -9.33 -21.95 2.52
CA THR A 217 -8.29 -22.99 2.47
C THR A 217 -6.90 -22.39 2.49
N PHE A 218 -6.66 -21.30 1.76
CA PHE A 218 -5.38 -20.59 1.80
C PHE A 218 -5.02 -20.13 3.22
N SER A 219 -5.97 -19.52 3.93
CA SER A 219 -5.72 -19.03 5.30
C SER A 219 -5.45 -20.20 6.26
N GLN A 220 -6.14 -21.31 6.10
CA GLN A 220 -5.96 -22.51 6.92
C GLN A 220 -4.62 -23.21 6.66
N GLU A 221 -4.16 -23.25 5.41
CA GLU A 221 -2.97 -24.01 5.02
C GLU A 221 -1.69 -23.19 5.13
N HIS A 222 -1.74 -21.89 4.80
CA HIS A 222 -0.54 -21.05 4.62
C HIS A 222 -0.41 -19.91 5.61
N ILE A 223 -1.47 -19.59 6.37
CA ILE A 223 -1.44 -18.51 7.37
C ILE A 223 -1.51 -19.05 8.79
N ALA A 224 -2.44 -19.97 9.06
CA ALA A 224 -2.57 -20.59 10.37
C ALA A 224 -1.24 -21.26 10.79
N GLY A 225 -0.82 -21.00 12.02
CA GLY A 225 0.44 -21.53 12.57
C GLY A 225 1.72 -20.80 12.13
N HIS A 226 1.64 -19.75 11.30
CA HIS A 226 2.80 -19.02 10.79
C HIS A 226 3.12 -17.77 11.61
N GLY A 227 3.68 -17.99 12.81
CA GLY A 227 4.06 -16.92 13.73
C GLY A 227 2.87 -16.23 14.40
N ASN A 228 3.15 -15.15 15.13
CA ASN A 228 2.15 -14.35 15.81
C ASN A 228 1.34 -13.49 14.84
N LEU A 229 1.95 -13.06 13.73
CA LEU A 229 1.23 -12.38 12.65
C LEU A 229 0.18 -13.29 12.01
N GLY A 230 0.52 -14.56 11.75
CA GLY A 230 -0.43 -15.55 11.26
C GLY A 230 -1.52 -15.87 12.28
N GLN A 231 -1.18 -15.95 13.57
CA GLN A 231 -2.18 -16.11 14.63
C GLN A 231 -3.16 -14.93 14.68
N LEU A 232 -2.66 -13.69 14.73
CA LEU A 232 -3.49 -12.48 14.74
C LEU A 232 -4.43 -12.44 13.54
N PHE A 233 -3.91 -12.74 12.35
CA PHE A 233 -4.72 -12.82 11.13
C PHE A 233 -5.92 -13.76 11.31
N MET A 234 -5.67 -14.97 11.79
CA MET A 234 -6.71 -16.01 11.95
C MET A 234 -7.71 -15.68 13.07
N GLU A 235 -7.26 -15.02 14.15
CA GLU A 235 -8.10 -14.59 15.26
C GLU A 235 -9.11 -13.51 14.84
N LYS A 236 -8.70 -12.58 13.96
CA LYS A 236 -9.57 -11.51 13.48
C LYS A 236 -10.60 -12.00 12.47
N MET A 237 -10.16 -12.79 11.49
CA MET A 237 -11.06 -13.45 10.55
C MET A 237 -10.37 -14.67 9.92
N PRO A 238 -10.96 -15.89 10.01
CA PRO A 238 -10.32 -17.10 9.52
C PRO A 238 -10.31 -17.25 7.99
N LYS A 239 -11.09 -16.42 7.29
CA LYS A 239 -11.17 -16.41 5.83
C LYS A 239 -10.48 -15.15 5.31
N MET A 240 -9.66 -15.30 4.28
CA MET A 240 -9.05 -14.16 3.60
C MET A 240 -10.11 -13.24 2.99
N LYS A 241 -9.99 -11.95 3.34
CA LYS A 241 -10.70 -10.85 2.68
C LYS A 241 -9.72 -9.77 2.22
N MET A 242 -8.93 -9.19 3.14
CA MET A 242 -7.79 -8.34 2.82
C MET A 242 -8.09 -7.22 1.81
N GLY A 243 -9.18 -6.46 2.01
CA GLY A 243 -9.68 -5.49 1.05
C GLY A 243 -8.65 -4.43 0.61
N ASP A 244 -7.70 -4.09 1.48
CA ASP A 244 -6.75 -3.00 1.25
C ASP A 244 -5.39 -3.44 0.74
N THR A 245 -5.11 -4.74 0.87
CA THR A 245 -3.88 -5.39 0.41
C THR A 245 -3.53 -5.10 -1.06
N PRO A 246 -4.49 -4.93 -2.00
CA PRO A 246 -4.18 -4.49 -3.35
C PRO A 246 -3.34 -3.20 -3.43
N SER A 247 -3.47 -2.27 -2.48
CA SER A 247 -2.62 -1.08 -2.41
C SER A 247 -1.15 -1.40 -2.10
N VAL A 248 -0.87 -2.51 -1.40
CA VAL A 248 0.48 -3.04 -1.13
C VAL A 248 0.97 -3.86 -2.32
N LEU A 249 0.13 -4.77 -2.85
CA LEU A 249 0.44 -5.60 -4.01
C LEU A 249 0.80 -4.78 -5.25
N TYR A 250 0.27 -3.56 -5.36
CA TYR A 250 0.59 -2.61 -6.43
C TYR A 250 2.10 -2.35 -6.57
N PHE A 251 2.87 -2.44 -5.48
CA PHE A 251 4.33 -2.24 -5.50
C PHE A 251 5.14 -3.51 -5.66
N LEU A 252 4.53 -4.67 -5.41
CA LEU A 252 5.23 -5.96 -5.46
C LEU A 252 5.38 -6.48 -6.89
N SER A 253 4.58 -5.98 -7.82
CA SER A 253 4.64 -6.32 -9.24
C SER A 253 4.02 -5.21 -10.10
N GLY A 254 4.80 -4.74 -11.07
CA GLY A 254 4.44 -3.65 -11.99
C GLY A 254 5.26 -2.37 -11.74
N ASP A 255 5.08 -1.38 -12.61
CA ASP A 255 5.70 -0.06 -12.46
C ASP A 255 4.73 0.88 -11.74
N PRO A 256 4.94 1.19 -10.45
CA PRO A 256 3.99 1.98 -9.69
C PRO A 256 3.75 3.38 -10.29
N ASP A 257 4.68 3.90 -11.11
CA ASP A 257 4.55 5.20 -11.77
C ASP A 257 3.60 5.19 -12.98
N ASP A 258 3.19 4.02 -13.47
CA ASP A 258 2.28 3.85 -14.61
C ASP A 258 1.01 3.07 -14.22
N PRO A 259 -0.01 3.71 -13.63
CA PRO A 259 -1.25 3.05 -13.18
C PRO A 259 -2.04 2.34 -14.28
N GLU A 260 -1.80 2.70 -15.55
CA GLU A 260 -2.45 2.08 -16.71
C GLU A 260 -1.77 0.76 -17.11
N SER A 261 -0.62 0.42 -16.51
CA SER A 261 0.04 -0.87 -16.67
C SER A 261 -0.49 -1.95 -15.72
N GLN A 262 -0.10 -3.20 -15.95
CA GLN A 262 -0.57 -4.32 -15.12
C GLN A 262 0.22 -4.42 -13.81
N HIS A 263 -0.52 -4.49 -12.71
CA HIS A 263 0.00 -4.76 -11.38
C HIS A 263 -0.77 -5.88 -10.71
N TRP A 264 -0.17 -6.49 -9.68
CA TRP A 264 -0.93 -7.35 -8.76
C TRP A 264 -2.00 -6.55 -8.01
N GLY A 265 -1.74 -5.27 -7.73
CA GLY A 265 -2.69 -4.34 -7.10
C GLY A 265 -3.78 -3.77 -8.01
N GLY A 266 -3.81 -4.17 -9.29
CA GLY A 266 -4.80 -3.76 -10.27
C GLY A 266 -4.28 -2.80 -11.34
N GLN A 267 -5.11 -2.57 -12.35
CA GLN A 267 -4.85 -1.67 -13.48
C GLN A 267 -5.95 -0.61 -13.52
N PHE A 268 -5.56 0.66 -13.66
CA PHE A 268 -6.43 1.82 -13.49
C PHE A 268 -6.41 2.74 -14.71
N PHE A 269 -7.51 3.47 -14.92
CA PHE A 269 -7.74 4.21 -16.16
C PHE A 269 -8.17 5.64 -15.88
N LYS A 270 -7.73 6.58 -16.74
CA LYS A 270 -8.13 7.98 -16.65
C LYS A 270 -9.57 8.16 -17.15
N LYS A 271 -10.45 8.64 -16.27
CA LYS A 271 -11.85 8.93 -16.64
C LYS A 271 -12.01 10.23 -17.43
N SER A 272 -11.22 11.24 -17.13
CA SER A 272 -11.33 12.59 -17.73
C SER A 272 -9.94 13.24 -17.83
N PRO A 273 -9.05 12.72 -18.69
CA PRO A 273 -7.64 13.13 -18.71
C PRO A 273 -7.42 14.61 -19.08
N GLN A 274 -8.38 15.25 -19.75
CA GLN A 274 -8.31 16.68 -20.07
C GLN A 274 -8.49 17.56 -18.82
N ASP A 275 -9.39 17.17 -17.91
CA ASP A 275 -9.70 17.93 -16.69
C ASP A 275 -8.87 17.46 -15.49
N ARG A 276 -8.45 16.19 -15.51
CA ARG A 276 -7.77 15.49 -14.41
C ARG A 276 -6.70 14.55 -14.96
N PRO A 277 -5.54 15.09 -15.37
CA PRO A 277 -4.49 14.29 -16.00
C PRO A 277 -3.83 13.29 -15.06
N ASN A 278 -3.91 13.49 -13.74
CA ASN A 278 -3.27 12.67 -12.71
C ASN A 278 -4.27 11.91 -11.83
N TYR A 279 -5.46 11.60 -12.36
CA TYR A 279 -6.49 10.87 -11.64
C TYR A 279 -6.91 9.61 -12.38
N TRP A 280 -6.79 8.48 -11.72
CA TRP A 280 -7.13 7.17 -12.23
C TRP A 280 -8.20 6.49 -11.37
N HIS A 281 -8.94 5.59 -12.01
CA HIS A 281 -10.04 4.90 -11.37
C HIS A 281 -10.18 3.47 -11.92
N ASP A 282 -10.98 2.64 -11.27
CA ASP A 282 -11.35 1.29 -11.75
C ASP A 282 -11.65 1.23 -13.26
N ALA A 283 -11.19 0.15 -13.88
CA ALA A 283 -11.41 -0.19 -15.28
C ALA A 283 -12.90 -0.32 -15.62
N PRO A 284 -13.45 0.51 -16.53
CA PRO A 284 -14.88 0.45 -16.89
C PRO A 284 -15.24 -0.76 -17.78
N GLU A 285 -14.25 -1.43 -18.35
CA GLU A 285 -14.45 -2.53 -19.30
C GLU A 285 -15.09 -3.74 -18.63
N LYS A 286 -16.09 -4.33 -19.30
CA LYS A 286 -16.90 -5.42 -18.73
C LYS A 286 -16.12 -6.72 -18.55
N ASP A 287 -15.15 -7.00 -19.42
CA ASP A 287 -14.26 -8.16 -19.34
C ASP A 287 -13.23 -8.02 -18.21
N LEU A 288 -12.98 -6.80 -17.74
CA LEU A 288 -12.17 -6.52 -16.56
C LEU A 288 -12.99 -6.51 -15.26
N SER A 289 -14.30 -6.76 -15.33
CA SER A 289 -15.23 -6.75 -14.20
C SER A 289 -15.55 -8.17 -13.71
N MET A 290 -15.73 -8.32 -12.40
CA MET A 290 -16.18 -9.57 -11.77
C MET A 290 -17.37 -9.28 -10.87
N ASN A 291 -18.53 -9.92 -11.10
CA ASN A 291 -19.75 -9.72 -10.31
C ASN A 291 -20.15 -8.25 -10.14
N GLY A 292 -19.99 -7.45 -11.21
CA GLY A 292 -20.28 -6.01 -11.21
C GLY A 292 -19.28 -5.17 -10.41
N LYS A 293 -18.08 -5.71 -10.13
CA LYS A 293 -16.94 -5.01 -9.53
C LYS A 293 -15.93 -4.71 -10.63
N ASN A 294 -15.92 -3.46 -11.06
CA ASN A 294 -15.07 -2.97 -12.13
C ASN A 294 -13.59 -3.12 -11.74
N GLY A 295 -12.75 -3.44 -12.72
CA GLY A 295 -11.33 -3.71 -12.51
C GLY A 295 -10.98 -4.96 -11.69
N ALA A 296 -11.91 -5.65 -11.03
CA ALA A 296 -11.58 -6.78 -10.15
C ALA A 296 -10.81 -7.92 -10.84
N VAL A 297 -11.01 -8.13 -12.15
CA VAL A 297 -10.26 -9.14 -12.92
C VAL A 297 -8.78 -8.75 -13.11
N THR A 298 -8.45 -7.46 -13.02
CA THR A 298 -7.05 -6.98 -13.12
C THR A 298 -6.21 -7.41 -11.93
N VAL A 299 -6.83 -7.64 -10.76
CA VAL A 299 -6.19 -8.20 -9.55
C VAL A 299 -6.27 -9.73 -9.56
N ASN A 300 -7.47 -10.31 -9.71
CA ASN A 300 -7.66 -11.74 -9.46
C ASN A 300 -6.98 -12.68 -10.48
N ARG A 301 -6.60 -12.16 -11.66
CA ARG A 301 -5.81 -12.92 -12.64
C ARG A 301 -4.44 -13.33 -12.12
N TRP A 302 -3.91 -12.60 -11.14
CA TRP A 302 -2.60 -12.82 -10.52
C TRP A 302 -2.66 -13.63 -9.23
N ARG A 303 -3.81 -14.25 -8.95
CA ARG A 303 -4.10 -14.87 -7.67
C ARG A 303 -3.12 -15.97 -7.30
N THR A 304 -2.77 -16.83 -8.26
CA THR A 304 -1.80 -17.89 -8.01
C THR A 304 -0.46 -17.29 -7.61
N GLU A 305 -0.02 -16.24 -8.29
CA GLU A 305 1.29 -15.63 -8.08
C GLU A 305 1.37 -14.90 -6.73
N TYR A 306 0.43 -13.99 -6.44
CA TYR A 306 0.50 -13.23 -5.19
C TYR A 306 0.27 -14.09 -3.95
N LEU A 307 -0.58 -15.14 -4.04
CA LEU A 307 -0.80 -16.06 -2.93
C LEU A 307 0.39 -16.99 -2.71
N THR A 308 1.00 -17.48 -3.79
CA THR A 308 2.22 -18.30 -3.69
C THR A 308 3.37 -17.51 -3.06
N ASP A 309 3.56 -16.25 -3.49
CA ASP A 309 4.56 -15.37 -2.90
C ASP A 309 4.25 -15.09 -1.42
N TRP A 310 3.01 -14.76 -1.09
CA TRP A 310 2.62 -14.46 0.29
C TRP A 310 2.79 -15.66 1.23
N ALA A 311 2.44 -16.87 0.80
CA ALA A 311 2.71 -18.10 1.56
C ALA A 311 4.22 -18.26 1.85
N GLY A 312 5.07 -18.01 0.86
CA GLY A 312 6.53 -18.00 1.01
C GLY A 312 7.02 -16.96 2.03
N GLN A 313 6.36 -15.82 2.10
CA GLN A 313 6.70 -14.73 3.02
C GLN A 313 6.27 -15.04 4.46
N MET A 314 5.09 -15.63 4.64
CA MET A 314 4.62 -16.08 5.96
C MET A 314 5.54 -17.14 6.58
N ASN A 315 6.17 -17.99 5.77
CA ASN A 315 7.19 -18.93 6.25
C ASN A 315 8.39 -18.24 6.91
N LYS A 316 8.67 -16.97 6.60
CA LYS A 316 9.76 -16.21 7.24
C LYS A 316 9.48 -15.85 8.69
N ALA A 317 8.20 -15.75 9.07
CA ALA A 317 7.77 -15.49 10.44
C ALA A 317 7.97 -16.70 11.37
N LEU A 318 8.00 -17.92 10.79
CA LEU A 318 8.28 -19.14 11.55
C LEU A 318 9.67 -19.07 12.17
N LYS A 319 9.76 -19.52 13.43
CA LYS A 319 11.06 -19.76 14.06
C LYS A 319 11.83 -20.71 13.15
N ALA A 320 13.07 -20.35 12.79
CA ALA A 320 14.00 -21.31 12.23
C ALA A 320 14.01 -22.51 13.17
N SER A 321 13.44 -23.62 12.74
CA SER A 321 13.50 -24.86 13.49
C SER A 321 14.98 -25.06 13.78
N ARG A 322 15.34 -25.19 15.06
CA ARG A 322 16.68 -25.65 15.44
C ARG A 322 16.92 -26.85 14.54
N LYS A 323 17.88 -26.75 13.62
CA LYS A 323 18.32 -27.91 12.86
C LYS A 323 18.57 -29.02 13.88
N PRO A 324 17.94 -30.19 13.73
CA PRO A 324 18.19 -31.30 14.65
C PRO A 324 19.67 -31.62 14.73
#